data_AF-A0A453SV31-F1
#
_entry.id   AF-A0A453SV31-F1
#
_cell.length_a   1.000
_cell.length_b   1.000
_cell.length_c   1.000
_cell.angle_alpha   90.00
_cell.angle_beta   90.00
_cell.angle_gamma   90.00
#
_symmetry.space_group_name_H-M   'P 1'
#
loop_
_entity.id
_entity.type
_entity.pdbx_description
1 polymer ?
#
loop_
_entity_poly.entity_id
_entity_poly.type
_entity_poly.pdbx_seq_one_letter_code
_entity_poly.pdbx_strand_id
1 'polypeptide(L)' 'MIVNIIDGRWEVIYFVGEHNHPLVDKPCLTKYLRSHQGIPPEERAFLTHLHNCNLTTAVQKI' A
#
# COMPACT_ATOMS: atom_id res chain seq x y z
N MET A 1 1.52 -13.81 -0.53
CA MET A 1 0.29 -13.87 -1.37
C MET A 1 0.54 -14.83 -2.51
N ILE A 2 -0.40 -15.72 -2.79
CA ILE A 2 -0.41 -16.60 -3.97
C ILE A 2 -1.66 -16.26 -4.76
N VAL A 3 -1.49 -16.09 -6.07
CA VAL A 3 -2.58 -15.80 -7.01
C VAL A 3 -2.71 -16.92 -8.03
N ASN A 4 -3.92 -17.14 -8.51
CA ASN A 4 -4.20 -18.07 -9.59
C ASN A 4 -5.26 -17.48 -10.53
N ILE A 5 -5.35 -18.03 -11.75
CA ILE A 5 -6.40 -17.68 -12.69
C ILE A 5 -7.59 -18.63 -12.47
N ILE A 6 -8.73 -18.07 -12.08
CA ILE A 6 -10.00 -18.78 -11.93
C ILE A 6 -11.00 -18.09 -12.86
N ASP A 7 -11.60 -18.84 -13.79
CA ASP A 7 -12.55 -18.33 -14.79
C ASP A 7 -12.06 -17.08 -15.56
N GLY A 8 -10.76 -17.07 -15.89
CA GLY A 8 -10.13 -15.97 -16.64
C GLY A 8 -9.88 -14.71 -15.81
N ARG A 9 -10.06 -14.75 -14.49
CA ARG A 9 -9.78 -13.65 -13.57
C ARG A 9 -8.63 -14.02 -12.62
N TRP A 10 -7.81 -13.03 -12.28
CA TRP A 10 -6.79 -13.18 -11.25
C TRP A 10 -7.45 -13.14 -9.87
N GLU A 11 -7.33 -14.24 -9.13
CA GLU A 11 -7.85 -14.35 -7.77
C GLU A 11 -6.74 -14.65 -6.77
N VAL A 12 -6.85 -14.08 -5.57
CA VAL A 12 -5.96 -14.36 -4.45
C VAL A 12 -6.44 -15.65 -3.78
N ILE A 13 -5.73 -16.74 -4.01
CA ILE A 13 -6.07 -18.06 -3.46
C ILE A 13 -5.43 -18.31 -2.09
N TYR A 14 -4.40 -17.54 -1.74
CA TYR A 14 -3.77 -17.61 -0.42
C TYR A 14 -3.11 -16.29 -0.04
N PHE A 15 -3.37 -15.85 1.19
CA PHE A 15 -2.78 -14.64 1.75
C PHE A 15 -2.34 -14.90 3.20
N VAL A 16 -1.06 -14.66 3.48
CA VAL A 16 -0.54 -14.61 4.85
C VAL A 16 -0.56 -13.16 5.26
N GLY A 17 -1.43 -12.83 6.20
CA GLY A 17 -1.53 -11.49 6.78
C GLY A 17 -0.63 -11.28 7.99
N GLU A 18 -0.02 -12.34 8.52
CA GLU A 18 0.94 -12.23 9.61
C GLU A 18 2.30 -11.76 9.10
N HIS A 19 2.84 -10.77 9.79
CA HIS A 19 4.18 -10.25 9.53
C HIS A 19 5.13 -10.75 10.61
N ASN A 20 6.37 -11.05 10.21
CA ASN A 20 7.44 -11.39 11.15
C ASN A 20 8.03 -10.16 11.86
N HIS A 21 7.49 -8.97 11.58
CA HIS A 21 7.89 -7.69 12.17
C HIS A 21 6.65 -6.78 12.32
N PRO A 22 6.68 -5.76 13.19
CA PRO A 22 5.64 -4.75 13.25
C PRO A 22 5.49 -4.03 11.90
N LEU A 23 4.27 -3.73 11.50
CA LEU A 23 4.03 -2.91 10.31
C LEU A 23 4.72 -1.55 10.49
N VAL A 24 5.27 -1.03 9.39
CA VAL A 24 5.85 0.31 9.38
C VAL A 24 4.72 1.31 9.60
N ASP A 25 4.84 2.11 10.65
CA ASP A 25 3.91 3.22 10.89
C ASP A 25 3.86 4.11 9.67
N LYS A 26 2.65 4.43 9.22
CA LYS A 26 2.45 5.27 8.05
C LYS A 26 3.18 6.60 8.26
N PRO A 27 4.25 6.88 7.50
CA PRO A 27 4.99 8.11 7.68
C PRO A 27 4.07 9.28 7.36
N CYS A 28 4.12 10.35 8.15
CA CYS A 28 3.41 11.60 7.84
C CYS A 28 3.61 11.95 6.36
N LEU A 29 2.51 12.20 5.62
CA LEU A 29 2.56 12.51 4.19
C LEU A 29 3.60 13.59 3.88
N THR A 30 3.67 14.62 4.71
CA THR A 30 4.67 15.70 4.60
C THR A 30 6.10 15.19 4.70
N LYS A 31 6.41 14.29 5.65
CA LYS A 31 7.73 13.68 5.79
C LYS A 31 8.07 12.80 4.59
N TYR A 32 7.10 12.02 4.13
CA TYR A 32 7.23 11.12 2.98
C TYR A 32 7.45 11.89 1.66
N LEU A 33 6.69 12.94 1.39
CA LEU A 33 6.88 13.79 0.20
C LEU A 33 8.17 14.61 0.28
N ARG A 34 8.64 14.94 1.49
CA ARG A 34 9.92 15.64 1.67
C ARG A 34 11.13 14.77 1.33
N SER A 35 11.06 13.44 1.52
CA SER A 35 12.15 12.56 1.06
C SER A 35 12.18 12.40 -0.46
N HIS A 36 11.11 12.77 -1.16
CA HIS A 36 10.97 12.74 -2.61
C HIS A 36 11.01 14.16 -3.21
N GLN A 37 11.87 15.03 -2.69
CA GLN A 37 12.05 16.36 -3.28
C GLN A 37 12.54 16.24 -4.72
N GLY A 38 11.92 16.99 -5.63
CA GLY A 38 12.24 17.00 -7.06
C GLY A 38 11.38 16.09 -7.92
N ILE A 39 10.47 15.29 -7.35
CA ILE A 39 9.51 14.54 -8.17
C ILE A 39 8.53 15.47 -8.90
N PRO A 40 8.09 15.11 -10.10
CA PRO A 40 7.08 15.86 -10.84
C PRO A 40 5.76 16.04 -10.06
N PRO A 41 4.99 17.12 -10.33
CA PRO A 41 3.70 17.37 -9.69
C PRO A 41 2.70 16.22 -9.84
N GLU A 42 2.70 15.55 -10.99
CA GLU A 42 1.85 14.39 -11.26
C GLU A 42 2.19 13.19 -10.36
N GLU A 43 3.47 12.91 -10.15
CA GLU A 43 3.93 11.85 -9.25
C GLU A 43 3.57 12.20 -7.80
N ARG A 44 3.73 13.46 -7.41
CA ARG A 44 3.30 13.94 -6.09
C ARG A 44 1.80 13.74 -5.88
N ALA A 45 0.98 14.08 -6.88
CA ALA A 45 -0.47 13.92 -6.81
C ALA A 45 -0.86 12.45 -6.70
N PHE A 46 -0.21 11.57 -7.48
CA PHE A 46 -0.40 10.14 -7.42
C PHE A 46 -0.02 9.54 -6.06
N LEU A 47 1.16 9.89 -5.52
CA LEU A 47 1.60 9.44 -4.19
C LEU A 47 0.69 9.96 -3.08
N THR A 48 0.18 11.19 -3.20
CA THR A 48 -0.80 11.75 -2.26
C THR A 48 -2.12 10.99 -2.33
N HIS A 49 -2.57 10.65 -3.53
CA HIS A 49 -3.75 9.83 -3.74
C HIS A 49 -3.55 8.43 -3.12
N LEU A 50 -2.45 7.74 -3.38
CA LEU A 50 -2.13 6.45 -2.76
C LEU A 50 -2.05 6.53 -1.23
N HIS A 51 -1.47 7.62 -0.71
CA HIS A 51 -1.42 7.85 0.73
C HIS A 51 -2.83 8.04 1.31
N ASN A 52 -3.71 8.78 0.65
CA ASN A 52 -5.07 9.03 1.12
C ASN A 52 -6.02 7.83 0.92
N CYS A 53 -5.81 7.08 -0.15
CA CYS A 53 -6.64 5.94 -0.52
C CYS A 53 -6.56 4.79 0.47
N ASN A 54 -5.61 4.81 1.42
CA ASN A 54 -5.47 3.81 2.48
C ASN A 54 -5.88 2.44 1.94
N LEU A 55 -5.10 1.86 1.02
CA LEU A 55 -5.23 0.43 0.77
C LEU A 55 -5.08 -0.21 2.15
N THR A 56 -6.19 -0.59 2.75
CA THR A 56 -6.28 -1.30 4.03
C THR A 56 -5.86 -2.73 3.76
N THR A 57 -4.63 -2.92 3.27
CA THR A 57 -3.99 -4.22 3.22
C THR A 57 -3.72 -4.75 4.63
N ALA A 58 -3.71 -3.87 5.63
CA ALA A 58 -3.75 -4.21 7.04
C ALA A 58 -5.11 -3.82 7.62
N VAL A 59 -6.08 -4.75 7.61
CA VAL A 59 -7.20 -4.66 8.55
C VAL A 59 -6.62 -4.95 9.93
N GLN A 60 -6.38 -3.90 10.70
CA GLN A 60 -6.11 -4.02 12.13
C GLN A 60 -7.44 -4.44 12.80
N LYS A 61 -7.64 -5.76 12.93
CA LYS A 61 -8.77 -6.27 13.73
C LYS A 61 -8.46 -6.02 15.21
N ILE A 62 -9.43 -5.39 15.86
CA ILE A 62 -9.56 -5.18 17.31
C ILE A 62 -9.57 -6.53 18.03
#